data_AF-A0A428WCJ9-F1
#
_entry.id   AF-A0A428WCJ9-F1
#
_cell.length_a   1.000
_cell.length_b   1.000
_cell.length_c   1.000
_cell.angle_alpha   90.00
_cell.angle_beta   90.00
_cell.angle_gamma   90.00
#
_symmetry.space_group_name_H-M   'P 1'
#
loop_
_entity.id
_entity.type
_entity.pdbx_description
1 polymer ?
#
loop_
_entity_poly.entity_id
_entity_poly.type
_entity_poly.pdbx_seq_one_letter_code
_entity_poly.pdbx_strand_id
1 'polypeptide(L)'
;TYETVYRLKRGQAGANLGWPRFEGTNELNFSRKFKVPDNAVKPIHQYKHKGGAAVIGGYVYRGTAIPGLAGAYVFMNFYRPVWAMGKGGTKAVVELDLKLPSLLTSFGEDPDGELWILTLRDGIYKIAPK
;
A
#
# COMPACT_ATOMS: atom_id res chain seq x y z
N THR A 1 -15.98 -0.21 5.71
CA THR A 1 -14.90 -0.97 5.06
C THR A 1 -13.57 -0.24 5.22
N TYR A 2 -12.47 -0.98 5.23
CA TYR A 2 -11.12 -0.48 5.47
C TYR A 2 -10.17 -1.01 4.40
N GLU A 3 -9.28 -0.13 3.98
CA GLU A 3 -8.12 -0.49 3.16
C GLU A 3 -6.94 -0.80 4.08
N THR A 4 -6.13 -1.79 3.73
CA THR A 4 -5.09 -2.32 4.64
C THR A 4 -3.79 -2.65 3.90
N VAL A 5 -2.67 -2.37 4.55
CA VAL A 5 -1.32 -2.76 4.12
C VAL A 5 -0.69 -3.61 5.20
N TYR A 6 -0.21 -4.80 4.83
CA TYR A 6 0.46 -5.73 5.72
C TYR A 6 1.95 -5.81 5.40
N ARG A 7 2.74 -6.12 6.41
CA ARG A 7 4.15 -6.48 6.23
C ARG A 7 4.39 -7.86 6.78
N LEU A 8 4.72 -8.79 5.89
CA LEU A 8 5.09 -10.15 6.22
C LEU A 8 6.62 -10.27 6.23
N LYS A 9 7.17 -10.88 7.28
CA LYS A 9 8.59 -11.22 7.36
C LYS A 9 8.85 -12.45 6.49
N ARG A 10 10.13 -12.68 6.15
CA ARG A 10 10.57 -13.94 5.54
C ARG A 10 10.08 -15.12 6.40
N GLY A 11 9.51 -16.13 5.76
CA GLY A 11 8.92 -17.30 6.44
C GLY A 11 7.45 -17.14 6.86
N GLN A 12 6.83 -15.97 6.65
CA GLN A 12 5.40 -15.76 6.91
C GLN A 12 4.54 -15.83 5.63
N ALA A 13 5.01 -16.54 4.60
CA ALA A 13 4.19 -16.77 3.41
C ALA A 13 2.92 -17.54 3.80
N GLY A 14 1.76 -17.14 3.26
CA GLY A 14 0.47 -17.74 3.63
C GLY A 14 -0.03 -17.36 5.03
N ALA A 15 0.51 -16.30 5.65
CA ALA A 15 0.02 -15.80 6.93
C ALA A 15 -1.49 -15.51 6.89
N ASN A 16 -2.18 -15.91 7.95
CA ASN A 16 -3.60 -15.60 8.12
C ASN A 16 -3.76 -14.12 8.46
N LEU A 17 -4.49 -13.36 7.64
CA LEU A 17 -4.73 -11.93 7.82
C LEU A 17 -6.02 -11.61 8.60
N GLY A 18 -6.67 -12.63 9.17
CA GLY A 18 -7.82 -12.48 10.07
C GLY A 18 -9.20 -12.58 9.42
N TRP A 19 -9.30 -12.74 8.09
CA TRP A 19 -10.58 -12.94 7.41
C TRP A 19 -11.22 -14.30 7.77
N PRO A 20 -12.56 -14.40 7.90
CA PRO A 20 -13.56 -13.33 7.79
C PRO A 20 -13.79 -12.56 9.08
N ARG A 21 -13.07 -12.88 10.17
CA ARG A 21 -13.35 -12.32 11.49
C ARG A 21 -13.06 -10.82 11.57
N PHE A 22 -12.06 -10.37 10.83
CA PHE A 22 -11.60 -8.99 10.80
C PHE A 22 -11.61 -8.38 9.40
N GLU A 23 -11.82 -7.07 9.36
CA GLU A 23 -11.44 -6.17 8.28
C GLU A 23 -10.42 -5.15 8.83
N GLY A 24 -9.15 -5.36 8.49
CA GLY A 24 -8.04 -4.70 9.20
C GLY A 24 -8.01 -5.11 10.66
N THR A 25 -8.04 -4.13 11.57
CA THR A 25 -8.16 -4.40 13.02
C THR A 25 -9.61 -4.44 13.52
N ASN A 26 -10.60 -4.27 12.66
CA ASN A 26 -12.00 -4.17 13.08
C ASN A 26 -12.70 -5.51 12.99
N GLU A 27 -13.39 -5.87 14.06
CA GLU A 27 -14.24 -7.05 14.08
C GLU A 27 -15.51 -6.86 13.24
N LEU A 28 -15.80 -7.82 12.37
CA LEU A 28 -17.01 -7.77 11.55
C LEU A 28 -18.18 -8.44 12.27
N ASN A 29 -19.27 -7.69 12.52
CA ASN A 29 -20.43 -8.19 13.25
C ASN A 29 -21.06 -9.45 12.63
N PHE A 30 -21.15 -9.50 11.29
CA PHE A 30 -21.71 -10.65 10.57
C PHE A 30 -20.82 -11.91 10.65
N SER A 31 -19.57 -11.77 11.09
CA SER A 31 -18.57 -12.83 11.14
C SER A 31 -18.34 -13.37 12.56
N ARG A 32 -19.06 -12.88 13.58
CA ARG A 32 -18.83 -13.25 15.00
C ARG A 32 -18.93 -14.75 15.29
N LYS A 33 -19.63 -15.50 14.45
CA LYS A 33 -19.71 -16.97 14.52
C LYS A 33 -18.38 -17.68 14.23
N PHE A 34 -17.44 -17.02 13.56
CA PHE A 34 -16.13 -17.58 13.25
C PHE A 34 -15.15 -17.34 14.41
N LYS A 35 -14.35 -18.35 14.75
CA LYS A 35 -13.29 -18.22 15.75
C LYS A 35 -12.27 -17.18 15.29
N VAL A 36 -11.77 -16.36 16.22
CA VAL A 36 -10.60 -15.52 15.99
C VAL A 36 -9.39 -16.42 15.72
N PRO A 37 -8.68 -16.26 14.60
CA PRO A 37 -7.46 -17.04 14.34
C PRO A 37 -6.36 -16.66 15.33
N ASP A 38 -5.74 -17.66 15.96
CA ASP A 38 -4.72 -17.46 17.01
C ASP A 38 -3.44 -16.81 16.45
N ASN A 39 -3.22 -16.89 15.13
CA ASN A 39 -2.05 -16.36 14.42
C ASN A 39 -2.38 -15.22 13.43
N ALA A 40 -3.49 -14.52 13.63
CA ALA A 40 -3.88 -13.41 12.75
C ALA A 40 -2.83 -12.28 12.77
N VAL A 41 -2.31 -11.93 11.59
CA VAL A 41 -1.38 -10.81 11.41
C VAL A 41 -2.17 -9.52 11.27
N LYS A 42 -1.79 -8.49 12.03
CA LYS A 42 -2.40 -7.16 11.96
C LYS A 42 -1.78 -6.31 10.84
N PRO A 43 -2.54 -5.41 10.20
CA PRO A 43 -1.98 -4.49 9.23
C PRO A 43 -1.03 -3.50 9.91
N ILE A 44 -0.01 -3.08 9.16
CA ILE A 44 0.92 -2.01 9.59
C ILE A 44 0.39 -0.63 9.21
N HIS A 45 -0.58 -0.57 8.30
CA HIS A 45 -1.32 0.63 7.96
C HIS A 45 -2.74 0.27 7.54
N GLN A 46 -3.70 1.07 7.96
CA GLN A 46 -5.08 0.94 7.53
C GLN A 46 -5.75 2.32 7.54
N TYR A 47 -6.74 2.49 6.67
CA TYR A 47 -7.57 3.68 6.63
C TYR A 47 -8.99 3.32 6.19
N LYS A 48 -9.96 4.19 6.54
CA LYS A 48 -11.36 3.97 6.16
C LYS A 48 -11.50 4.11 4.65
N HIS A 49 -12.34 3.30 4.03
CA HIS A 49 -12.68 3.37 2.61
C HIS A 49 -13.28 4.73 2.16
N LYS A 50 -13.72 5.57 3.12
CA LYS A 50 -14.07 6.97 2.83
C LYS A 50 -12.85 7.80 2.34
N GLY A 51 -11.62 7.36 2.62
CA GLY A 51 -10.37 7.98 2.19
C GLY A 51 -9.75 7.38 0.91
N GLY A 52 -10.43 6.45 0.23
CA GLY A 52 -9.97 5.84 -1.03
C GLY A 52 -10.73 4.54 -1.37
N ALA A 53 -10.69 4.08 -2.63
CA ALA A 53 -11.45 2.89 -3.05
C ALA A 53 -10.74 1.56 -2.85
N ALA A 54 -9.50 1.45 -3.30
CA ALA A 54 -8.77 0.19 -3.21
C ALA A 54 -7.28 0.47 -3.14
N VAL A 55 -6.58 -0.08 -2.16
CA VAL A 55 -5.12 -0.14 -2.22
C VAL A 55 -4.74 -1.10 -3.34
N ILE A 56 -4.03 -0.60 -4.35
CA ILE A 56 -3.53 -1.42 -5.46
C ILE A 56 -2.30 -2.23 -5.04
N GLY A 57 -1.50 -1.67 -4.14
CA GLY A 57 -0.19 -2.20 -3.79
C GLY A 57 0.91 -1.18 -4.08
N GLY A 58 2.15 -1.66 -4.14
CA GLY A 58 3.31 -0.78 -4.16
C GLY A 58 4.65 -1.48 -4.29
N TYR A 59 5.71 -0.68 -4.32
CA TYR A 59 7.10 -1.10 -4.47
C TYR A 59 7.95 -0.46 -3.38
N VAL A 60 9.07 -1.10 -3.03
CA VAL A 60 10.10 -0.44 -2.22
C VAL A 60 10.97 0.39 -3.16
N TYR A 61 11.07 1.69 -2.94
CA TYR A 61 11.88 2.58 -3.78
C TYR A 61 13.38 2.29 -3.55
N ARG A 62 14.10 1.99 -4.64
CA ARG A 62 15.54 1.67 -4.67
C ARG A 62 16.38 2.62 -5.51
N GLY A 63 15.72 3.52 -6.22
CA GLY A 63 16.33 4.57 -7.00
C GLY A 63 17.17 5.53 -6.16
N THR A 64 17.95 6.34 -6.86
CA THR A 64 18.87 7.31 -6.25
C THR A 64 18.48 8.75 -6.57
N ALA A 65 17.56 8.98 -7.52
CA ALA A 65 17.12 10.33 -7.90
C ALA A 65 16.33 11.03 -6.78
N ILE A 66 15.63 10.28 -5.92
CA ILE A 66 14.83 10.83 -4.80
C ILE A 66 15.35 10.25 -3.46
N PRO A 67 16.45 10.78 -2.89
CA PRO A 67 17.07 10.22 -1.68
C PRO A 67 16.12 10.09 -0.48
N GLY A 68 15.13 10.98 -0.37
CA GLY A 68 14.11 10.95 0.68
C GLY A 68 13.20 9.72 0.65
N LEU A 69 13.14 9.01 -0.47
CA LEU A 69 12.34 7.79 -0.62
C LEU A 69 13.17 6.51 -0.47
N ALA A 70 14.49 6.59 -0.27
CA ALA A 70 15.35 5.42 -0.20
C ALA A 70 14.85 4.38 0.83
N GLY A 71 14.44 3.20 0.34
CA GLY A 71 13.92 2.10 1.16
C GLY A 71 12.51 2.30 1.70
N ALA A 72 11.79 3.34 1.30
CA ALA A 72 10.38 3.53 1.60
C ALA A 72 9.52 2.61 0.74
N TYR A 73 8.43 2.09 1.30
CA TYR A 73 7.38 1.41 0.55
C TYR A 73 6.42 2.45 -0.03
N VAL A 74 6.43 2.60 -1.35
CA VAL A 74 5.58 3.52 -2.10
C VAL A 74 4.38 2.74 -2.62
N PHE A 75 3.18 3.15 -2.24
CA PHE A 75 1.94 2.45 -2.59
C PHE A 75 0.85 3.44 -2.99
N MET A 76 -0.18 2.95 -3.68
CA MET A 76 -1.24 3.81 -4.22
C MET A 76 -2.64 3.31 -3.90
N ASN A 77 -3.59 4.24 -3.87
CA ASN A 77 -5.01 3.93 -4.00
C ASN A 77 -5.46 4.11 -5.46
N PHE A 78 -6.44 3.31 -5.88
CA PHE A 78 -7.03 3.34 -7.22
C PHE A 78 -7.50 4.73 -7.66
N TYR A 79 -8.17 5.48 -6.77
CA TYR A 79 -8.65 6.83 -7.09
C TYR A 79 -7.55 7.87 -6.96
N ARG A 80 -6.86 7.85 -5.81
CA ARG A 80 -5.75 8.67 -5.31
C ARG A 80 -5.81 8.59 -3.77
N PRO A 81 -4.76 8.98 -3.05
CA PRO A 81 -3.45 9.44 -3.54
C PRO A 81 -2.39 8.31 -3.63
N VAL A 82 -1.14 8.71 -3.90
CA VAL A 82 0.07 7.87 -3.77
C VAL A 82 0.74 8.22 -2.44
N TRP A 83 1.21 7.23 -1.70
CA TRP A 83 1.87 7.42 -0.42
C TRP A 83 3.24 6.77 -0.37
N ALA A 84 4.08 7.27 0.52
CA ALA A 84 5.31 6.62 0.94
C ALA A 84 5.26 6.29 2.43
N MET A 85 5.62 5.06 2.78
CA MET A 85 5.76 4.59 4.14
C MET A 85 7.23 4.26 4.40
N GLY A 86 7.81 4.84 5.43
CA GLY A 86 9.24 4.65 5.70
C GLY A 86 9.62 3.19 5.98
N LYS A 87 10.92 2.91 5.82
CA LYS A 87 11.49 1.56 5.92
C LYS A 87 10.98 0.80 7.15
N GLY A 88 10.37 -0.35 6.88
CA GLY A 88 9.85 -1.25 7.90
C GLY A 88 8.46 -0.92 8.44
N GLY A 89 7.77 0.08 7.89
CA GLY A 89 6.42 0.45 8.31
C GLY A 89 6.37 1.21 9.64
N THR A 90 7.50 1.71 10.10
CA THR A 90 7.65 2.35 11.42
C THR A 90 7.57 3.87 11.38
N LYS A 91 7.59 4.48 10.19
CA LYS A 91 7.43 5.94 10.02
C LYS A 91 6.03 6.27 9.50
N ALA A 92 5.63 7.52 9.73
CA ALA A 92 4.38 8.06 9.21
C ALA A 92 4.25 7.81 7.69
N VAL A 93 3.03 7.48 7.29
CA VAL A 93 2.64 7.43 5.88
C VAL A 93 2.48 8.88 5.41
N VAL A 94 3.25 9.25 4.40
CA VAL A 94 3.21 10.59 3.81
C VAL A 94 2.62 10.52 2.40
N GLU A 95 1.76 11.46 2.06
CA GLU A 95 1.23 11.60 0.71
C GLU A 95 2.28 12.19 -0.21
N LEU A 96 2.48 11.56 -1.38
CA LEU A 96 3.27 12.12 -2.46
C LEU A 96 2.33 13.02 -3.27
N ASP A 97 2.60 14.32 -3.28
CA ASP A 97 1.83 15.34 -3.99
C ASP A 97 2.05 15.23 -5.52
N LEU A 98 1.53 14.16 -6.11
CA LEU A 98 1.61 13.84 -7.53
C LEU A 98 0.31 14.23 -8.23
N LYS A 99 0.42 14.95 -9.34
CA LYS A 99 -0.72 15.30 -10.19
C LYS A 99 -0.77 14.35 -11.38
N LEU A 100 -1.72 13.41 -11.34
CA LEU A 100 -1.89 12.37 -12.36
C LEU A 100 -3.28 12.49 -13.01
N PRO A 101 -3.39 12.33 -14.35
CA PRO A 101 -4.63 12.63 -15.07
C PRO A 101 -5.70 11.52 -15.00
N SER A 102 -5.37 10.34 -14.45
CA SER A 102 -6.26 9.17 -14.45
C SER A 102 -6.28 8.43 -13.11
N LEU A 103 -7.09 7.37 -13.08
CA LEU A 103 -7.06 6.32 -12.07
C LEU A 103 -5.76 5.53 -12.13
N LEU A 104 -5.28 5.09 -10.97
CA LEU A 104 -3.98 4.47 -10.81
C LEU A 104 -4.13 2.95 -10.74
N THR A 105 -3.30 2.21 -11.47
CA THR A 105 -3.53 0.76 -11.67
C THR A 105 -2.35 -0.11 -11.30
N SER A 106 -1.13 0.41 -11.37
CA SER A 106 0.08 -0.33 -10.99
C SER A 106 1.29 0.62 -10.91
N PHE A 107 2.43 0.09 -10.51
CA PHE A 107 3.73 0.71 -10.74
C PHE A 107 4.60 -0.15 -11.65
N GLY A 108 5.59 0.47 -12.27
CA GLY A 108 6.78 -0.18 -12.82
C GLY A 108 8.04 0.29 -12.07
N GLU A 109 9.09 -0.52 -12.11
CA GLU A 109 10.44 -0.19 -11.63
C GLU A 109 11.39 -0.32 -12.82
N ASP A 110 12.16 0.72 -13.11
CA ASP A 110 13.19 0.68 -14.15
C ASP A 110 14.52 0.07 -13.62
N PRO A 111 15.50 -0.22 -14.48
CA PRO A 111 16.77 -0.82 -14.04
C PRO A 111 17.57 0.00 -13.03
N ASP A 112 17.32 1.31 -12.96
CA ASP A 112 17.97 2.22 -12.00
C ASP A 112 17.24 2.23 -10.64
N GLY A 113 16.14 1.47 -10.50
CA GLY A 113 15.32 1.39 -9.30
C GLY A 113 14.34 2.56 -9.16
N GLU A 114 14.19 3.39 -10.20
CA GLU A 114 13.23 4.49 -10.22
C GLU A 114 11.83 3.97 -10.52
N LEU A 115 10.83 4.59 -9.88
CA LEU A 115 9.45 4.14 -9.96
C LEU A 115 8.67 4.92 -11.02
N TRP A 116 7.82 4.16 -11.71
CA TRP A 116 6.88 4.63 -12.71
C TRP A 116 5.47 4.24 -12.28
N ILE A 117 4.48 5.06 -12.64
CA ILE A 117 3.07 4.84 -12.34
C ILE A 117 2.33 4.52 -13.63
N LEU A 118 1.57 3.43 -13.62
CA LEU A 118 0.67 3.05 -14.71
C LEU A 118 -0.73 3.57 -14.39
N THR A 119 -1.30 4.27 -15.36
CA THR A 119 -2.66 4.80 -15.26
C THR A 119 -3.63 4.00 -16.11
N LEU A 120 -4.92 4.07 -15.77
CA LEU A 120 -5.95 3.30 -16.46
C LEU A 120 -6.14 3.72 -17.92
N ARG A 121 -6.01 5.02 -18.24
CA ARG A 121 -6.34 5.55 -19.58
C ARG A 121 -5.34 6.55 -20.18
N ASP A 122 -4.30 6.94 -19.45
CA ASP A 122 -3.48 8.11 -19.83
C ASP A 122 -1.97 7.81 -19.91
N GLY A 123 -1.58 6.53 -19.85
CA GLY A 123 -0.20 6.08 -20.06
C GLY A 123 0.60 5.86 -18.77
N ILE A 124 1.93 6.00 -18.88
CA ILE A 124 2.92 5.66 -17.86
C ILE A 124 3.74 6.90 -17.49
N TYR A 125 3.88 7.18 -16.20
CA TYR A 125 4.50 8.41 -15.69
C TYR A 125 5.66 8.10 -14.74
N LYS A 126 6.83 8.71 -14.93
CA LYS A 126 7.94 8.61 -13.98
C LYS A 126 7.64 9.42 -12.71
N ILE A 127 7.93 8.87 -11.54
CA ILE A 127 8.00 9.65 -10.31
C ILE A 127 9.37 10.34 -10.29
N ALA A 128 9.38 11.67 -10.35
CA ALA A 128 10.59 12.48 -10.41
C ALA A 128 10.71 13.39 -9.17
N PRO A 129 11.93 13.88 -8.86
CA PRO A 129 12.12 14.94 -7.87
C PRO A 129 11.27 16.18 -8.18
N LYS A 130 10.90 16.94 -7.14
CA LYS A 130 10.30 18.27 -7.30
C LYS A 130 11.31 19.27 -7.87
#